data_AF-A0A3B8V501-F1
#
_entry.id   AF-A0A3B8V501-F1
#
_cell.length_a   1.000
_cell.length_b   1.000
_cell.length_c   1.000
_cell.angle_alpha   90.00
_cell.angle_beta   90.00
_cell.angle_gamma   90.00
#
_symmetry.space_group_name_H-M   'P 1'
#
loop_
_entity.id
_entity.type
_entity.pdbx_description
1 polymer ?
#
loop_
_entity_poly.entity_id
_entity_poly.type
_entity_poly.pdbx_seq_one_letter_code
_entity_poly.pdbx_strand_id
1 'polypeptide(L)'
;MASTGTILQVIGSTFDAQFPESDLPEIYNAIDVELEAGGQKIRLVGEVAKHLGGGAVRCVALGSTDGMRRGQSCVDTGSPVTVPVGEGVLGRVFNLLGEPVDERGDVNATKRSPIHRDPPPFVDLNPKTEILQTGIKVVDLLCPFVRGGKIGLFGGAGVGKTVVIQEMIARVARNFGGYSVFCGVGERTREGNDLWKEMQEAEYTDAEGNTSYVLDKVAMVFGQMNEPPGARLRVALSGLAMAEEFRDASGKETLIFVDNVFRFTQAGS
;
A
#
# COMPACT_ATOMS: atom_id res chain seq x y z
N MET A 1 -6.46 -13.76 -20.96
CA MET A 1 -5.42 -13.46 -21.97
C MET A 1 -5.28 -11.95 -22.01
N ALA A 2 -4.08 -11.39 -22.17
CA ALA A 2 -3.90 -9.94 -22.21
C ALA A 2 -4.65 -9.36 -23.42
N SER A 3 -5.69 -8.57 -23.15
CA SER A 3 -6.50 -7.90 -24.16
C SER A 3 -5.85 -6.55 -24.49
N THR A 4 -5.78 -6.20 -25.77
CA THR A 4 -5.22 -4.91 -26.20
C THR A 4 -6.35 -3.95 -26.50
N GLY A 5 -6.29 -2.75 -25.91
CA GLY A 5 -7.24 -1.68 -26.12
C GLY A 5 -6.59 -0.42 -26.67
N THR A 6 -7.40 0.61 -26.90
CA THR A 6 -6.96 1.93 -27.37
C THR A 6 -7.52 3.05 -26.52
N ILE A 7 -6.73 4.07 -26.22
CA ILE A 7 -7.15 5.22 -25.43
C ILE A 7 -8.14 6.07 -26.23
N LEU A 8 -9.35 6.28 -25.69
CA LEU A 8 -10.40 7.09 -26.31
C LEU A 8 -10.30 8.56 -25.89
N GLN A 9 -10.12 8.80 -24.59
CA GLN A 9 -10.07 10.15 -24.00
C GLN A 9 -9.28 10.16 -22.70
N VAL A 10 -8.74 11.33 -22.36
CA VAL A 10 -7.97 11.57 -21.13
C VAL A 10 -8.52 12.85 -20.51
N ILE A 11 -8.95 12.77 -19.25
CA ILE A 11 -9.55 13.87 -18.48
C ILE A 11 -8.91 13.89 -17.10
N GLY A 12 -7.94 14.78 -16.90
CA GLY A 12 -7.18 14.85 -15.66
C GLY A 12 -6.56 13.50 -15.31
N SER A 13 -6.78 13.01 -14.08
CA SER A 13 -6.28 11.72 -13.60
C SER A 13 -7.16 10.52 -13.97
N THR A 14 -8.02 10.66 -14.99
CA THR A 14 -8.85 9.57 -15.51
C THR A 14 -8.71 9.48 -17.02
N PHE A 15 -8.84 8.27 -17.56
CA PHE A 15 -8.84 8.06 -19.00
C PHE A 15 -9.84 6.96 -19.34
N ASP A 16 -10.42 7.03 -20.54
CA ASP A 16 -11.28 5.96 -21.03
C ASP A 16 -10.54 5.20 -22.15
N ALA A 17 -10.72 3.88 -22.16
CA ALA A 17 -10.10 2.98 -23.12
C ALA A 17 -11.16 2.08 -23.77
N GLN A 18 -10.96 1.79 -25.05
CA GLN A 18 -11.79 0.90 -25.85
C GLN A 18 -11.13 -0.46 -25.93
N PHE A 19 -11.86 -1.51 -25.55
CA PHE A 19 -11.48 -2.91 -25.74
C PHE A 19 -12.51 -3.62 -26.63
N PRO A 20 -12.15 -4.79 -27.20
CA PRO A 20 -13.13 -5.68 -27.81
C PRO A 20 -14.20 -6.10 -26.79
N GLU A 21 -15.47 -6.14 -27.18
CA GLU A 21 -16.56 -6.52 -26.26
C GLU A 21 -16.45 -7.96 -25.75
N SER A 22 -15.78 -8.84 -26.51
CA SER A 22 -15.50 -10.22 -26.11
C SER A 22 -14.49 -10.31 -24.96
N ASP A 23 -13.62 -9.32 -24.81
CA ASP A 23 -12.46 -9.33 -23.93
C ASP A 23 -12.36 -8.01 -23.17
N LEU A 24 -13.47 -7.63 -22.53
CA LEU A 24 -13.58 -6.43 -21.71
C LEU A 24 -12.89 -6.66 -20.35
N PRO A 25 -11.96 -5.80 -19.94
CA PRO A 25 -11.29 -5.93 -18.65
C PRO A 25 -12.28 -5.81 -17.49
N GLU A 26 -12.09 -6.63 -16.46
CA GLU A 26 -12.93 -6.57 -15.26
C GLU A 26 -12.71 -5.26 -14.48
N ILE A 27 -13.69 -4.89 -13.65
CA ILE A 27 -13.51 -3.78 -12.71
C ILE A 27 -12.34 -4.15 -11.78
N TYR A 28 -11.49 -3.17 -11.50
CA TYR A 28 -10.22 -3.27 -10.77
C TYR A 28 -9.03 -3.88 -11.52
N ASN A 29 -9.20 -4.39 -12.75
CA ASN A 29 -8.03 -4.81 -13.53
C ASN A 29 -7.09 -3.63 -13.80
N ALA A 30 -5.79 -3.94 -13.81
CA ALA A 30 -4.76 -2.99 -14.17
C ALA A 30 -4.61 -2.92 -15.70
N ILE A 31 -4.51 -1.69 -16.21
CA ILE A 31 -4.29 -1.39 -17.62
C ILE A 31 -2.92 -0.72 -17.75
N ASP A 32 -2.01 -1.39 -18.46
CA ASP A 32 -0.67 -0.87 -18.76
C ASP A 32 -0.69 0.00 -20.02
N VAL A 33 -0.05 1.16 -19.92
CA VAL A 33 0.16 2.11 -21.03
C VAL A 33 1.64 2.48 -21.09
N GLU A 34 2.30 2.20 -22.21
CA GLU A 34 3.66 2.70 -22.46
C GLU A 34 3.60 4.11 -23.02
N LEU A 35 4.05 5.10 -22.23
CA LEU A 35 4.19 6.50 -22.62
C LEU A 35 5.60 6.80 -23.11
N GLU A 36 5.73 7.82 -23.94
CA GLU A 36 7.01 8.37 -24.36
C GLU A 36 7.08 9.85 -23.97
N ALA A 37 7.98 10.19 -23.04
CA ALA A 37 8.21 11.55 -22.60
C ALA A 37 9.71 11.83 -22.57
N GLY A 38 10.14 12.90 -23.25
CA GLY A 38 11.56 13.29 -23.29
C GLY A 38 12.51 12.22 -23.86
N GLY A 39 12.01 11.32 -24.71
CA GLY A 39 12.79 10.20 -25.27
C GLY A 39 12.96 9.01 -24.32
N GLN A 40 12.29 9.00 -23.16
CA GLN A 40 12.23 7.86 -22.25
C GLN A 40 10.86 7.20 -22.29
N LYS A 41 10.86 5.87 -22.23
CA LYS A 41 9.63 5.07 -22.04
C LYS A 41 9.23 5.10 -20.57
N ILE A 42 8.01 5.54 -20.30
CA ILE A 42 7.42 5.58 -18.96
C ILE A 42 6.24 4.62 -18.93
N ARG A 43 6.22 3.71 -17.96
CA ARG A 43 5.06 2.85 -17.72
C ARG A 43 4.04 3.62 -16.88
N LEU A 44 2.83 3.80 -17.43
CA LEU A 44 1.68 4.28 -16.68
C LEU A 44 0.73 3.11 -16.46
N VAL A 45 0.31 2.92 -15.21
CA VAL A 45 -0.74 1.98 -14.85
C VAL A 45 -2.03 2.74 -14.59
N GLY A 46 -3.13 2.29 -15.17
CA GLY A 46 -4.48 2.68 -14.79
C GLY A 46 -5.23 1.51 -14.16
N GLU A 47 -6.24 1.80 -13.37
CA GLU A 47 -7.15 0.80 -12.81
C GLU A 47 -8.55 1.01 -13.36
N VAL A 48 -9.19 -0.05 -13.86
CA VAL A 48 -10.57 0.02 -14.35
C VAL A 48 -11.53 0.32 -13.19
N ALA A 49 -12.22 1.45 -13.25
CA ALA A 49 -13.18 1.86 -12.24
C ALA A 49 -14.64 1.59 -12.65
N LYS A 50 -14.95 1.64 -13.96
CA LYS A 50 -16.32 1.48 -14.45
C LYS A 50 -16.36 1.02 -15.91
N HIS A 51 -17.38 0.23 -16.28
CA HIS A 51 -17.75 -0.02 -17.67
C HIS A 51 -18.72 1.05 -18.19
N LEU A 52 -18.41 1.65 -19.33
CA LEU A 52 -19.22 2.71 -19.96
C LEU A 52 -20.20 2.17 -21.01
N GLY A 53 -20.03 0.92 -21.43
CA GLY A 53 -20.80 0.28 -22.50
C GLY A 53 -20.09 0.35 -23.86
N GLY A 54 -20.50 -0.50 -24.80
CA GLY A 54 -19.91 -0.55 -26.15
C GLY A 54 -18.43 -0.93 -26.17
N GLY A 55 -17.96 -1.72 -25.20
CA GLY A 55 -16.55 -2.07 -25.02
C GLY A 55 -15.66 -0.98 -24.42
N ALA A 56 -16.22 0.16 -24.01
CA ALA A 56 -15.47 1.23 -23.37
C ALA A 56 -15.43 1.08 -21.84
N VAL A 57 -14.25 1.30 -21.26
CA VAL A 57 -14.01 1.32 -19.81
C VAL A 57 -13.45 2.67 -19.37
N ARG A 58 -13.76 3.07 -18.14
CA ARG A 58 -13.16 4.22 -17.47
C ARG A 58 -12.13 3.75 -16.48
N CYS A 59 -10.91 4.26 -16.61
CA CYS A 59 -9.79 3.97 -15.75
C CYS A 59 -9.41 5.20 -14.90
N VAL A 60 -8.96 4.94 -13.68
CA VAL A 60 -8.28 5.90 -12.82
C VAL A 60 -6.79 5.71 -12.99
N ALA A 61 -6.08 6.79 -13.35
CA ALA A 61 -4.64 6.75 -13.51
C ALA A 61 -3.93 6.64 -12.15
N LEU A 62 -2.98 5.73 -12.05
CA LEU A 62 -2.14 5.51 -10.87
C LEU A 62 -0.78 6.22 -10.97
N GLY A 63 -0.55 6.95 -12.07
CA GLY A 63 0.61 7.80 -12.32
C GLY A 63 0.21 9.05 -13.12
N SER A 64 1.18 9.87 -13.52
CA SER A 64 0.88 11.04 -14.35
C SER A 64 0.36 10.63 -15.73
N THR A 65 -0.73 11.26 -16.17
CA THR A 65 -1.31 11.11 -17.51
C THR A 65 -0.67 12.04 -18.54
N ASP A 66 0.34 12.82 -18.14
CA ASP A 66 1.03 13.73 -19.04
C ASP A 66 1.69 12.97 -20.19
N GLY A 67 1.45 13.43 -21.41
CA GLY A 67 1.94 12.78 -22.62
C GLY A 67 1.06 11.63 -23.13
N MET A 68 -0.02 11.23 -22.42
CA MET A 68 -1.00 10.30 -22.98
C MET A 68 -1.69 10.87 -24.23
N ARG A 69 -1.90 10.03 -25.24
CA ARG A 69 -2.55 10.42 -26.50
C ARG A 69 -3.73 9.52 -26.80
N ARG A 70 -4.75 10.10 -27.42
CA ARG A 70 -5.87 9.33 -27.99
C ARG A 70 -5.36 8.44 -29.14
N GLY A 71 -5.91 7.24 -29.24
CA GLY A 71 -5.50 6.21 -30.18
C GLY A 71 -4.25 5.43 -29.76
N GLN A 72 -3.62 5.77 -28.63
CA GLN A 72 -2.50 5.03 -28.08
C GLN A 72 -2.96 3.64 -27.61
N SER A 73 -2.11 2.63 -27.79
CA SER A 73 -2.38 1.27 -27.33
C SER A 73 -2.26 1.16 -25.81
N CYS A 74 -3.11 0.34 -25.22
CA CYS A 74 -3.05 -0.05 -23.80
C CYS A 74 -3.30 -1.56 -23.69
N VAL A 75 -2.85 -2.16 -22.60
CA VAL A 75 -2.91 -3.61 -22.39
C VAL A 75 -3.57 -3.92 -21.06
N ASP A 76 -4.58 -4.77 -21.07
CA ASP A 76 -5.13 -5.36 -19.86
C ASP A 76 -4.17 -6.43 -19.32
N THR A 77 -3.76 -6.27 -18.07
CA THR A 77 -2.90 -7.26 -17.40
C THR A 77 -3.68 -8.54 -17.05
N GLY A 78 -5.01 -8.49 -17.07
CA GLY A 78 -5.90 -9.59 -16.71
C GLY A 78 -6.06 -9.78 -15.20
N SER A 79 -5.50 -8.89 -14.38
CA SER A 79 -5.65 -8.91 -12.93
C SER A 79 -5.60 -7.50 -12.35
N PRO A 80 -6.05 -7.31 -11.10
CA PRO A 80 -5.75 -6.10 -10.37
C PRO A 80 -4.25 -5.84 -10.23
N VAL A 81 -3.89 -4.62 -9.81
CA VAL A 81 -2.51 -4.33 -9.40
C VAL A 81 -2.08 -5.36 -8.35
N THR A 82 -0.93 -5.97 -8.57
CA THR A 82 -0.33 -6.92 -7.64
C THR A 82 0.94 -6.33 -7.05
N VAL A 83 1.23 -6.62 -5.79
CA VAL A 83 2.42 -6.15 -5.06
C VAL A 83 3.21 -7.34 -4.53
N PRO A 84 4.54 -7.23 -4.36
CA PRO A 84 5.32 -8.28 -3.72
C PRO A 84 4.87 -8.44 -2.26
N VAL A 85 4.89 -9.67 -1.76
CA VAL A 85 4.51 -10.00 -0.38
C VAL A 85 5.46 -11.03 0.22
N GLY A 86 5.34 -11.25 1.54
CA GLY A 86 6.18 -12.18 2.31
C GLY A 86 7.37 -11.47 2.96
N GLU A 87 8.18 -12.23 3.72
CA GLU A 87 9.25 -11.64 4.57
C GLU A 87 10.32 -10.88 3.76
N GLY A 88 10.46 -11.15 2.45
CA GLY A 88 11.38 -10.43 1.57
C GLY A 88 11.05 -8.94 1.37
N VAL A 89 9.85 -8.49 1.75
CA VAL A 89 9.47 -7.06 1.69
C VAL A 89 9.90 -6.26 2.94
N LEU A 90 10.30 -6.93 4.01
CA LEU A 90 10.70 -6.27 5.26
C LEU A 90 11.98 -5.43 5.04
N GLY A 91 12.00 -4.24 5.64
CA GLY A 91 13.08 -3.27 5.52
C GLY A 91 13.19 -2.57 4.16
N ARG A 92 12.19 -2.75 3.29
CA ARG A 92 12.12 -2.13 1.97
C ARG A 92 11.07 -1.04 1.91
N VAL A 93 11.27 -0.10 0.98
CA VAL A 93 10.32 0.98 0.70
C VAL A 93 9.74 0.81 -0.70
N PHE A 94 8.41 0.83 -0.81
CA PHE A 94 7.68 0.61 -2.05
C PHE A 94 6.81 1.80 -2.44
N ASN A 95 6.59 1.96 -3.75
CA ASN A 95 5.45 2.72 -4.24
C ASN A 95 4.16 1.87 -4.20
N LEU A 96 3.05 2.48 -4.60
CA LEU A 96 1.76 1.81 -4.81
C LEU A 96 1.83 0.51 -5.62
N LEU A 97 2.61 0.49 -6.70
CA LEU A 97 2.68 -0.63 -7.65
C LEU A 97 3.52 -1.79 -7.12
N GLY A 98 4.09 -1.63 -5.91
CA GLY A 98 4.97 -2.62 -5.30
C GLY A 98 6.37 -2.61 -5.91
N GLU A 99 6.78 -1.50 -6.53
CA GLU A 99 8.13 -1.30 -7.04
C GLU A 99 8.98 -0.66 -5.92
N PRO A 100 10.22 -1.15 -5.71
CA PRO A 100 11.09 -0.60 -4.68
C PRO A 100 11.56 0.81 -5.06
N VAL A 101 11.49 1.75 -4.12
CA VAL A 101 11.91 3.15 -4.29
C VAL A 101 13.04 3.55 -3.33
N ASP A 102 13.66 2.58 -2.68
CA ASP A 102 14.76 2.76 -1.72
C ASP A 102 16.17 2.68 -2.33
N GLU A 103 16.28 2.46 -3.65
CA GLU A 103 17.55 2.29 -4.37
C GLU A 103 18.40 1.09 -3.88
N ARG A 104 17.81 0.14 -3.11
CA ARG A 104 18.52 -1.03 -2.57
C ARG A 104 18.48 -2.26 -3.51
N GLY A 105 18.25 -2.04 -4.80
CA GLY A 105 18.12 -3.08 -5.82
C GLY A 105 16.80 -3.86 -5.76
N ASP A 106 16.77 -5.04 -6.37
CA ASP A 106 15.57 -5.86 -6.45
C ASP A 106 15.14 -6.42 -5.08
N VAL A 107 13.87 -6.79 -4.97
CA VAL A 107 13.27 -7.34 -3.76
C VAL A 107 13.22 -8.86 -3.88
N ASN A 108 13.72 -9.56 -2.87
CA ASN A 108 13.70 -11.03 -2.80
C ASN A 108 12.32 -11.57 -2.41
N ALA A 109 11.30 -11.24 -3.20
CA ALA A 109 9.92 -11.71 -3.01
C ALA A 109 9.51 -12.67 -4.13
N THR A 110 9.16 -13.89 -3.77
CA THR A 110 8.73 -14.93 -4.73
C THR A 110 7.22 -14.89 -5.00
N LYS A 111 6.44 -14.27 -4.11
CA LYS A 111 4.99 -14.20 -4.18
C LYS A 111 4.54 -12.75 -4.40
N ARG A 112 3.47 -12.60 -5.18
CA ARG A 112 2.74 -11.34 -5.34
C ARG A 112 1.27 -11.56 -4.99
N SER A 113 0.62 -10.56 -4.42
CA SER A 113 -0.79 -10.58 -4.07
C SER A 113 -1.51 -9.38 -4.69
N PRO A 114 -2.77 -9.53 -5.15
CA PRO A 114 -3.57 -8.41 -5.63
C PRO A 114 -3.93 -7.46 -4.48
N ILE A 115 -3.99 -6.16 -4.77
CA ILE A 115 -4.36 -5.15 -3.77
C ILE A 115 -5.86 -5.12 -3.48
N HIS A 116 -6.68 -5.67 -4.39
CA HIS A 116 -8.12 -5.82 -4.20
C HIS A 116 -8.43 -7.25 -3.80
N ARG A 117 -9.00 -7.42 -2.60
CA ARG A 117 -9.46 -8.69 -2.05
C ARG A 117 -10.72 -8.46 -1.25
N ASP A 118 -11.57 -9.48 -1.22
CA ASP A 118 -12.72 -9.50 -0.34
C ASP A 118 -12.29 -9.58 1.13
N PRO A 119 -13.02 -8.94 2.05
CA PRO A 119 -12.77 -9.08 3.48
C PRO A 119 -12.97 -10.54 3.92
N PRO A 120 -12.36 -10.96 5.04
CA PRO A 120 -12.57 -12.29 5.59
C PRO A 120 -14.06 -12.61 5.79
N PRO A 121 -14.52 -13.81 5.45
CA PRO A 121 -15.92 -14.19 5.61
C PRO A 121 -16.29 -14.26 7.09
N PHE A 122 -17.59 -14.13 7.38
CA PHE A 122 -18.10 -14.09 8.76
C PHE A 122 -17.67 -15.30 9.61
N VAL A 123 -17.54 -16.48 9.00
CA VAL A 123 -17.15 -17.72 9.67
C VAL A 123 -15.71 -17.73 10.18
N ASP A 124 -14.84 -16.88 9.60
CA ASP A 124 -13.42 -16.78 9.98
C ASP A 124 -13.18 -15.67 11.03
N LEU A 125 -14.23 -14.93 11.42
CA LEU A 125 -14.11 -13.86 12.40
C LEU A 125 -13.99 -14.45 13.82
N ASN A 126 -12.98 -13.99 14.57
CA ASN A 126 -12.84 -14.35 15.98
C ASN A 126 -13.84 -13.53 16.82
N PRO A 127 -14.80 -14.18 17.54
CA PRO A 127 -15.76 -13.48 18.38
C PRO A 127 -15.16 -13.00 19.72
N LYS A 128 -13.94 -13.44 20.07
CA LYS A 128 -13.30 -13.09 21.33
C LYS A 128 -12.62 -11.73 21.24
N THR A 129 -12.98 -10.85 22.17
CA THR A 129 -12.25 -9.60 22.39
C THR A 129 -11.04 -9.89 23.27
N GLU A 130 -9.85 -9.78 22.70
CA GLU A 130 -8.57 -9.96 23.40
C GLU A 130 -7.80 -8.63 23.43
N ILE A 131 -7.24 -8.29 24.60
CA ILE A 131 -6.43 -7.09 24.74
C ILE A 131 -5.05 -7.35 24.12
N LEU A 132 -4.61 -6.44 23.26
CA LEU A 132 -3.23 -6.36 22.79
C LEU A 132 -2.44 -5.47 23.76
N GLN A 133 -1.66 -6.11 24.62
CA GLN A 133 -0.82 -5.38 25.58
C GLN A 133 0.30 -4.65 24.84
N THR A 134 0.32 -3.34 24.96
CA THR A 134 1.30 -2.48 24.28
C THR A 134 2.53 -2.22 25.14
N GLY A 135 2.41 -2.31 26.46
CA GLY A 135 3.44 -1.92 27.41
C GLY A 135 3.61 -0.39 27.56
N ILE A 136 2.75 0.40 26.92
CA ILE A 136 2.66 1.84 27.12
C ILE A 136 1.62 2.09 28.21
N LYS A 137 2.06 2.54 29.39
CA LYS A 137 1.21 2.68 30.59
C LYS A 137 -0.11 3.40 30.34
N VAL A 138 -0.07 4.53 29.63
CA VAL A 138 -1.29 5.31 29.37
C VAL A 138 -2.26 4.59 28.43
N VAL A 139 -1.73 3.85 27.45
CA VAL A 139 -2.53 3.07 26.49
C VAL A 139 -3.12 1.86 27.20
N ASP A 140 -2.30 1.04 27.85
CA ASP A 140 -2.75 -0.18 28.51
C ASP A 140 -3.75 0.07 29.66
N LEU A 141 -3.62 1.21 30.35
CA LEU A 141 -4.49 1.55 31.48
C LEU A 141 -5.79 2.26 31.07
N LEU A 142 -5.72 3.25 30.17
CA LEU A 142 -6.86 4.13 29.87
C LEU A 142 -7.57 3.79 28.56
N CYS A 143 -6.84 3.31 27.55
CA CYS A 143 -7.38 3.04 26.22
C CYS A 143 -6.75 1.78 25.61
N PRO A 144 -6.97 0.59 26.24
CA PRO A 144 -6.30 -0.64 25.84
C PRO A 144 -6.64 -1.02 24.40
N PHE A 145 -5.64 -1.48 23.67
CA PHE A 145 -5.83 -1.92 22.29
C PHE A 145 -6.47 -3.30 22.27
N VAL A 146 -7.33 -3.53 21.27
CA VAL A 146 -7.95 -4.82 21.03
C VAL A 146 -7.25 -5.48 19.84
N ARG A 147 -6.88 -6.75 19.99
CA ARG A 147 -6.30 -7.57 18.91
C ARG A 147 -7.26 -7.61 17.72
N GLY A 148 -6.77 -7.30 16.52
CA GLY A 148 -7.60 -7.17 15.31
C GLY A 148 -8.50 -5.92 15.27
N GLY A 149 -8.40 -5.06 16.29
CA GLY A 149 -9.12 -3.80 16.37
C GLY A 149 -8.54 -2.72 15.44
N LYS A 150 -9.29 -1.61 15.31
CA LYS A 150 -8.85 -0.40 14.62
C LYS A 150 -8.67 0.70 15.66
N ILE A 151 -7.55 1.41 15.60
CA ILE A 151 -7.20 2.44 16.56
C ILE A 151 -6.98 3.76 15.81
N GLY A 152 -7.62 4.82 16.29
CA GLY A 152 -7.39 6.17 15.78
C GLY A 152 -6.35 6.90 16.61
N LEU A 153 -5.20 7.23 16.01
CA LEU A 153 -4.18 8.08 16.62
C LEU A 153 -4.42 9.54 16.24
N PHE A 154 -5.16 10.26 17.08
CA PHE A 154 -5.49 11.67 16.84
C PHE A 154 -4.40 12.59 17.40
N GLY A 155 -3.88 13.50 16.58
CA GLY A 155 -2.88 14.46 17.02
C GLY A 155 -2.40 15.42 15.94
N GLY A 156 -1.88 16.59 16.37
CA GLY A 156 -1.29 17.61 15.51
C GLY A 156 0.14 17.27 15.05
N ALA A 157 0.79 18.23 14.38
CA ALA A 157 2.22 18.14 14.12
C ALA A 157 3.00 18.30 15.44
N GLY A 158 4.13 17.59 15.59
CA GLY A 158 5.03 17.75 16.75
C GLY A 158 4.56 17.12 18.07
N VAL A 159 3.43 16.41 18.11
CA VAL A 159 2.92 15.77 19.35
C VAL A 159 3.49 14.37 19.60
N GLY A 160 4.50 13.93 18.84
CA GLY A 160 5.15 12.63 19.01
C GLY A 160 4.43 11.43 18.39
N LYS A 161 3.55 11.63 17.38
CA LYS A 161 2.87 10.51 16.68
C LYS A 161 3.86 9.48 16.14
N THR A 162 4.90 9.94 15.44
CA THR A 162 5.96 9.10 14.87
C THR A 162 6.68 8.28 15.93
N VAL A 163 6.99 8.90 17.07
CA VAL A 163 7.65 8.24 18.20
C VAL A 163 6.77 7.11 18.75
N VAL A 164 5.47 7.34 18.88
CA VAL A 164 4.51 6.30 19.31
C VAL A 164 4.46 5.16 18.29
N ILE A 165 4.45 5.47 16.98
CA ILE A 165 4.44 4.44 15.92
C ILE A 165 5.71 3.59 15.98
N GLN A 166 6.89 4.21 16.04
CA GLN A 166 8.17 3.51 16.15
C GLN A 166 8.24 2.62 17.39
N GLU A 167 7.82 3.15 18.55
CA GLU A 167 7.77 2.39 19.80
C GLU A 167 6.82 1.19 19.68
N MET A 168 5.67 1.35 19.02
CA MET A 168 4.73 0.25 18.78
C MET A 168 5.33 -0.83 17.86
N ILE A 169 6.03 -0.46 16.80
CA ILE A 169 6.72 -1.42 15.91
C ILE A 169 7.79 -2.19 16.70
N ALA A 170 8.66 -1.48 17.42
CA ALA A 170 9.72 -2.07 18.24
C ALA A 170 9.15 -3.06 19.27
N ARG A 171 8.05 -2.71 19.92
CA ARG A 171 7.41 -3.56 20.93
C ARG A 171 6.71 -4.78 20.35
N VAL A 172 6.05 -4.65 19.19
CA VAL A 172 5.43 -5.81 18.54
C VAL A 172 6.49 -6.79 18.04
N ALA A 173 7.58 -6.27 17.48
CA ALA A 173 8.73 -7.08 17.12
C ALA A 173 9.34 -7.79 18.34
N ARG A 174 9.57 -7.07 19.44
CA ARG A 174 10.19 -7.61 20.66
C ARG A 174 9.32 -8.63 21.40
N ASN A 175 8.04 -8.33 21.59
CA ASN A 175 7.18 -9.10 22.50
C ASN A 175 6.42 -10.23 21.81
N PHE A 176 6.14 -10.07 20.52
CA PHE A 176 5.29 -11.00 19.76
C PHE A 176 6.02 -11.58 18.54
N GLY A 177 7.27 -11.19 18.27
CA GLY A 177 7.97 -11.58 17.04
C GLY A 177 7.25 -11.11 15.77
N GLY A 178 6.38 -10.11 15.91
CA GLY A 178 5.44 -9.66 14.90
C GLY A 178 6.07 -8.77 13.84
N TYR A 179 5.32 -8.54 12.76
CA TYR A 179 5.72 -7.65 11.67
C TYR A 179 4.84 -6.41 11.62
N SER A 180 5.35 -5.37 10.98
CA SER A 180 4.61 -4.14 10.76
C SER A 180 4.58 -3.75 9.29
N VAL A 181 3.53 -3.03 8.90
CA VAL A 181 3.47 -2.35 7.60
C VAL A 181 3.13 -0.89 7.85
N PHE A 182 3.93 0.02 7.28
CA PHE A 182 3.69 1.45 7.32
C PHE A 182 3.19 1.93 5.95
N CYS A 183 1.98 2.48 5.91
CA CYS A 183 1.35 3.05 4.72
C CYS A 183 1.35 4.57 4.82
N GLY A 184 2.25 5.23 4.11
CA GLY A 184 2.30 6.68 3.96
C GLY A 184 1.34 7.16 2.86
N VAL A 185 0.09 7.42 3.23
CA VAL A 185 -0.99 7.89 2.35
C VAL A 185 -1.01 9.42 2.28
N GLY A 186 -0.57 9.96 1.14
CA GLY A 186 -0.49 11.40 0.93
C GLY A 186 0.50 12.07 1.88
N GLU A 187 1.56 11.37 2.23
CA GLU A 187 2.64 11.89 3.09
C GLU A 187 3.56 12.83 2.32
N ARG A 188 4.20 13.75 3.05
CA ARG A 188 5.26 14.58 2.45
C ARG A 188 6.51 13.72 2.26
N THR A 189 7.15 13.84 1.10
CA THR A 189 8.41 13.14 0.80
C THR A 189 9.48 13.35 1.88
N ARG A 190 9.58 14.58 2.41
CA ARG A 190 10.50 14.89 3.52
C ARG A 190 10.17 14.08 4.78
N GLU A 191 8.89 14.05 5.19
CA GLU A 191 8.44 13.35 6.40
C GLU A 191 8.60 11.83 6.26
N GLY A 192 8.33 11.27 5.07
CA GLY A 192 8.59 9.87 4.76
C GLY A 192 10.08 9.51 4.78
N ASN A 193 10.95 10.37 4.23
CA ASN A 193 12.39 10.18 4.28
C ASN A 193 12.93 10.24 5.73
N ASP A 194 12.48 11.22 6.51
CA ASP A 194 12.90 11.38 7.91
C ASP A 194 12.48 10.14 8.72
N LEU A 195 11.25 9.66 8.53
CA LEU A 195 10.76 8.42 9.14
C LEU A 195 11.60 7.20 8.74
N TRP A 196 11.93 7.06 7.46
CA TRP A 196 12.72 5.94 6.96
C TRP A 196 14.13 5.93 7.57
N LYS A 197 14.75 7.11 7.73
CA LYS A 197 16.06 7.24 8.41
C LYS A 197 15.97 6.96 9.90
N GLU A 198 14.96 7.50 10.58
CA GLU A 198 14.75 7.21 12.00
C GLU A 198 14.53 5.72 12.26
N MET A 199 13.82 5.01 11.38
CA MET A 199 13.65 3.55 11.47
C MET A 199 14.94 2.76 11.22
N GLN A 200 15.87 3.30 10.42
CA GLN A 200 17.20 2.71 10.22
C GLN A 200 18.09 2.85 11.45
N GLU A 201 17.92 3.93 12.21
CA GLU A 201 18.74 4.23 13.39
C GLU A 201 18.13 3.65 14.68
N ALA A 202 16.81 3.46 14.72
CA ALA A 202 16.11 2.93 15.88
C ALA A 202 16.43 1.44 16.08
N GLU A 203 17.11 1.13 17.18
CA GLU A 203 17.45 -0.23 17.60
C GLU A 203 16.51 -0.74 18.69
N TYR A 204 16.26 -2.04 18.71
CA TYR A 204 15.62 -2.72 19.83
C TYR A 204 16.34 -4.03 20.15
N THR A 205 16.29 -4.44 21.41
CA THR A 205 16.80 -5.73 21.86
C THR A 205 15.62 -6.68 22.06
N ASP A 206 15.68 -7.84 21.40
CA ASP A 206 14.69 -8.90 21.56
C ASP A 206 14.83 -9.63 22.91
N ALA A 207 13.95 -10.60 23.16
CA ALA A 207 13.99 -11.40 24.41
C ALA A 207 15.21 -12.34 24.49
N GLU A 208 15.86 -12.62 23.37
CA GLU A 208 17.02 -13.50 23.22
C GLU A 208 18.35 -12.74 23.40
N GLY A 209 18.29 -11.41 23.46
CA GLY A 209 19.44 -10.54 23.63
C GLY A 209 20.07 -10.04 22.32
N ASN A 210 19.42 -10.28 21.17
CA ASN A 210 19.90 -9.79 19.89
C ASN A 210 19.44 -8.35 19.66
N THR A 211 20.35 -7.48 19.20
CA THR A 211 20.01 -6.13 18.74
C THR A 211 19.62 -6.18 17.27
N SER A 212 18.49 -5.58 16.93
CA SER A 212 18.00 -5.44 15.55
C SER A 212 17.46 -4.03 15.32
N TYR A 213 17.36 -3.62 14.06
CA TYR A 213 16.79 -2.33 13.70
C TYR A 213 15.28 -2.44 13.54
N VAL A 214 14.56 -1.37 13.87
CA VAL A 214 13.11 -1.27 13.67
C VAL A 214 12.76 -1.46 12.19
N LEU A 215 13.59 -0.94 11.28
CA LEU A 215 13.42 -1.12 9.84
C LEU A 215 13.33 -2.60 9.43
N ASP A 216 14.08 -3.50 10.07
CA ASP A 216 14.13 -4.93 9.70
C ASP A 216 12.80 -5.68 9.95
N LYS A 217 11.86 -5.04 10.66
CA LYS A 217 10.55 -5.62 11.02
C LYS A 217 9.37 -4.87 10.41
N VAL A 218 9.63 -3.91 9.53
CA VAL A 218 8.59 -3.11 8.87
C VAL A 218 8.78 -3.08 7.35
N ALA A 219 7.68 -3.29 6.62
CA ALA A 219 7.61 -2.93 5.20
C ALA A 219 6.97 -1.54 5.07
N MET A 220 7.53 -0.66 4.24
CA MET A 220 7.03 0.70 4.07
C MET A 220 6.46 0.88 2.66
N VAL A 221 5.25 1.42 2.55
CA VAL A 221 4.60 1.71 1.27
C VAL A 221 4.18 3.18 1.27
N PHE A 222 4.64 3.95 0.28
CA PHE A 222 4.36 5.37 0.17
C PHE A 222 3.59 5.71 -1.10
N GLY A 223 2.60 6.59 -0.94
CA GLY A 223 1.87 7.27 -2.00
C GLY A 223 1.92 8.75 -1.66
N GLN A 224 2.92 9.45 -2.17
CA GLN A 224 3.31 10.78 -1.73
C GLN A 224 2.32 11.86 -2.18
N MET A 225 2.40 13.06 -1.58
CA MET A 225 1.51 14.18 -1.95
C MET A 225 1.59 14.63 -3.41
N ASN A 226 2.73 14.41 -4.07
CA ASN A 226 2.95 14.73 -5.49
C ASN A 226 2.38 13.67 -6.44
N GLU A 227 1.93 12.53 -5.93
CA GLU A 227 1.31 11.47 -6.73
C GLU A 227 -0.17 11.77 -7.01
N PRO A 228 -0.73 11.27 -8.11
CA PRO A 228 -2.13 11.51 -8.46
C PRO A 228 -3.09 10.98 -7.39
N PRO A 229 -4.34 11.48 -7.35
CA PRO A 229 -5.36 10.98 -6.41
C PRO A 229 -5.53 9.46 -6.46
N GLY A 230 -5.51 8.85 -7.65
CA GLY A 230 -5.61 7.39 -7.81
C GLY A 230 -4.54 6.61 -7.05
N ALA A 231 -3.31 7.10 -7.05
CA ALA A 231 -2.22 6.44 -6.34
C ALA A 231 -2.39 6.51 -4.82
N ARG A 232 -2.70 7.70 -4.30
CA ARG A 232 -2.97 7.92 -2.87
C ARG A 232 -4.19 7.14 -2.38
N LEU A 233 -5.18 6.94 -3.23
CA LEU A 233 -6.37 6.16 -2.92
C LEU A 233 -6.08 4.64 -2.83
N ARG A 234 -5.04 4.14 -3.51
CA ARG A 234 -4.75 2.70 -3.59
C ARG A 234 -3.56 2.26 -2.76
N VAL A 235 -2.65 3.16 -2.38
CA VAL A 235 -1.43 2.80 -1.64
C VAL A 235 -1.72 2.10 -0.30
N ALA A 236 -2.79 2.47 0.40
CA ALA A 236 -3.19 1.80 1.64
C ALA A 236 -3.54 0.33 1.41
N LEU A 237 -4.10 0.00 0.24
CA LEU A 237 -4.43 -1.38 -0.15
C LEU A 237 -3.18 -2.20 -0.48
N SER A 238 -2.16 -1.58 -1.09
CA SER A 238 -0.86 -2.22 -1.30
C SER A 238 -0.21 -2.64 0.01
N GLY A 239 -0.21 -1.75 1.01
CA GLY A 239 0.28 -2.11 2.34
C GLY A 239 -0.63 -3.11 3.07
N LEU A 240 -1.96 -3.03 2.86
CA LEU A 240 -2.88 -4.03 3.38
C LEU A 240 -2.58 -5.43 2.82
N ALA A 241 -2.34 -5.56 1.52
CA ALA A 241 -2.01 -6.85 0.91
C ALA A 241 -0.73 -7.48 1.50
N MET A 242 0.28 -6.65 1.80
CA MET A 242 1.50 -7.11 2.50
C MET A 242 1.19 -7.56 3.93
N ALA A 243 0.39 -6.78 4.67
CA ALA A 243 0.01 -7.11 6.04
C ALA A 243 -0.87 -8.37 6.13
N GLU A 244 -1.77 -8.57 5.16
CA GLU A 244 -2.59 -9.76 5.06
C GLU A 244 -1.76 -11.01 4.80
N GLU A 245 -0.71 -10.92 3.98
CA GLU A 245 0.20 -12.05 3.80
C GLU A 245 0.91 -12.41 5.10
N PHE A 246 1.36 -11.42 5.89
CA PHE A 246 1.94 -11.69 7.20
C PHE A 246 0.93 -12.36 8.13
N ARG A 247 -0.31 -11.86 8.19
CA ARG A 247 -1.39 -12.47 8.98
C ARG A 247 -1.67 -13.91 8.54
N ASP A 248 -1.89 -14.14 7.25
CA ASP A 248 -2.41 -15.40 6.70
C ASP A 248 -1.32 -16.48 6.62
N ALA A 249 -0.10 -16.13 6.21
CA ALA A 249 0.97 -17.11 5.99
C ALA A 249 1.81 -17.38 7.24
N SER A 250 2.09 -16.35 8.05
CA SER A 250 2.96 -16.49 9.22
C SER A 250 2.19 -16.68 10.54
N GLY A 251 0.91 -16.28 10.58
CA GLY A 251 0.11 -16.28 11.81
C GLY A 251 0.59 -15.30 12.88
N LYS A 252 1.62 -14.50 12.58
CA LYS A 252 2.24 -13.56 13.52
C LYS A 252 1.34 -12.34 13.74
N GLU A 253 1.42 -11.78 14.94
CA GLU A 253 0.84 -10.47 15.23
C GLU A 253 1.38 -9.44 14.23
N THR A 254 0.48 -8.82 13.48
CA THR A 254 0.83 -7.85 12.44
C THR A 254 0.18 -6.51 12.77
N LEU A 255 0.98 -5.44 12.79
CA LEU A 255 0.46 -4.07 12.85
C LEU A 255 0.47 -3.42 11.47
N ILE A 256 -0.58 -2.68 11.18
CA ILE A 256 -0.65 -1.81 10.01
C ILE A 256 -0.86 -0.37 10.47
N PHE A 257 -0.02 0.53 10.00
CA PHE A 257 -0.10 1.96 10.26
C PHE A 257 -0.53 2.66 8.97
N VAL A 258 -1.61 3.43 9.02
CA VAL A 258 -2.10 4.20 7.87
C VAL A 258 -2.03 5.69 8.20
N ASP A 259 -0.94 6.33 7.79
CA ASP A 259 -0.75 7.78 7.95
C ASP A 259 -0.82 8.46 6.57
N ASN A 260 -1.89 9.14 6.17
CA ASN A 260 -3.07 9.48 6.96
C ASN A 260 -4.37 8.91 6.39
N VAL A 261 -5.17 8.24 7.21
CA VAL A 261 -6.49 7.71 6.82
C VAL A 261 -7.45 8.79 6.30
N PHE A 262 -7.34 10.04 6.76
CA PHE A 262 -8.13 11.15 6.19
C PHE A 262 -7.74 11.44 4.74
N ARG A 263 -6.45 11.33 4.40
CA ARG A 263 -5.95 11.53 3.02
C ARG A 263 -6.40 10.40 2.10
N PHE A 264 -6.56 9.18 2.63
CA PHE A 264 -7.18 8.08 1.90
C PHE A 264 -8.62 8.44 1.48
N THR A 265 -9.45 8.92 2.41
CA THR A 265 -10.83 9.36 2.11
C THR A 265 -10.84 10.54 1.13
N GLN A 266 -9.97 11.54 1.33
CA GLN A 266 -9.87 12.71 0.44
C GLN A 266 -9.44 12.32 -0.98
N ALA A 267 -8.59 11.30 -1.14
CA ALA A 267 -8.19 10.83 -2.46
C ALA A 267 -9.34 10.13 -3.21
N GLY A 268 -10.36 9.66 -2.48
CA GLY A 268 -11.55 9.02 -3.04
C GLY A 268 -12.75 9.94 -3.28
N SER A 269 -12.69 11.20 -2.83
CA SER A 269 -13.73 12.22 -3.03
C SER A 269 -13.55 12.96 -4.34
#